data_AF-A0A838WNP7-F1
#
_entry.id   AF-A0A838WNP7-F1
#
_cell.length_a   1.000
_cell.length_b   1.000
_cell.length_c   1.000
_cell.angle_alpha   90.00
_cell.angle_beta   90.00
_cell.angle_gamma   90.00
#
_symmetry.space_group_name_H-M   'P 1'
#
loop_
_entity.id
_entity.type
_entity.pdbx_description
1 polymer ?
#
loop_
_entity_poly.entity_id
_entity_poly.type
_entity_poly.pdbx_seq_one_letter_code
_entity_poly.pdbx_strand_id
1 'polypeptide(L)' 'PPITPTISPLLGEDGQPLPYIASNQFTVFTIFDTGTGTVSSYRFDTTSPNSPVIKFDEFSL' A
#
# COMPACT_ATOMS: atom_id res chain seq x y z
N PRO A 1 -12.92 7.57 11.96
CA PRO A 1 -11.55 7.08 12.20
C PRO A 1 -10.87 6.87 10.84
N PRO A 2 -9.54 6.97 10.73
CA PRO A 2 -8.84 6.69 9.48
C PRO A 2 -8.96 5.21 9.11
N ILE A 3 -9.04 4.91 7.81
CA ILE A 3 -9.12 3.54 7.30
C ILE A 3 -7.70 2.98 7.18
N THR A 4 -7.48 1.77 7.69
CA THR A 4 -6.17 1.11 7.68
C THR A 4 -6.08 0.13 6.51
N PRO A 5 -4.93 0.05 5.82
CA PRO A 5 -4.73 -0.92 4.74
C PRO A 5 -5.00 -2.36 5.16
N THR A 6 -5.67 -3.12 4.30
CA THR A 6 -6.22 -4.45 4.65
C THR A 6 -5.28 -5.63 4.42
N ILE A 7 -4.24 -5.47 3.58
CA ILE A 7 -3.41 -6.59 3.13
C ILE A 7 -2.02 -6.60 3.78
N SER A 8 -1.27 -5.50 3.68
CA SER A 8 0.11 -5.44 4.19
C SER A 8 0.46 -4.03 4.66
N PRO A 9 -0.18 -3.52 5.74
CA PRO A 9 0.09 -2.18 6.24
C PRO A 9 1.56 -2.00 6.64
N LEU A 10 2.06 -0.76 6.58
CA LEU A 10 3.31 -0.44 7.29
C LEU A 10 3.02 -0.41 8.78
N LEU A 11 4.00 -0.80 9.59
CA LEU A 11 3.91 -0.73 11.04
C LEU A 11 4.62 0.54 11.54
N GLY A 12 4.03 1.18 12.55
CA GLY A 12 4.66 2.23 13.31
C GLY A 12 5.73 1.69 14.27
N GLU A 13 6.40 2.59 14.98
CA GLU A 13 7.41 2.23 15.99
C GLU A 13 6.83 1.40 17.14
N ASP A 14 5.53 1.54 17.40
CA ASP A 14 4.76 0.77 18.38
C ASP A 14 4.31 -0.61 17.86
N GLY A 15 4.69 -0.96 16.64
CA GLY A 15 4.28 -2.19 15.96
C GLY A 15 2.83 -2.18 15.48
N GLN A 16 2.11 -1.05 15.57
CA GLN A 16 0.73 -0.96 15.11
C GLN A 16 0.63 -0.61 13.63
N PRO A 17 -0.38 -1.13 12.90
CA PRO A 17 -0.65 -0.75 11.53
C PRO A 17 -0.88 0.76 11.37
N LEU A 18 -0.17 1.38 10.42
CA LEU A 18 -0.37 2.77 10.05
C LEU A 18 -1.48 2.90 9.00
N PRO A 19 -2.37 3.91 9.12
CA PRO A 19 -3.39 4.16 8.12
C PRO A 19 -2.89 4.95 6.90
N TYR A 20 -1.59 5.16 6.79
CA TYR A 20 -0.97 5.92 5.70
C TYR A 20 0.46 5.43 5.41
N ILE A 21 0.98 5.81 4.25
CA ILE A 21 2.39 5.70 3.90
C ILE A 21 2.92 7.13 3.68
N ALA A 22 3.89 7.54 4.49
CA ALA A 22 4.64 8.79 4.31
C ALA A 22 6.13 8.45 4.32
N SER A 23 6.74 8.39 3.14
CA SER A 23 8.14 7.92 3.00
C SER A 23 8.77 8.50 1.74
N ASN A 24 10.06 8.84 1.85
CA ASN A 24 10.90 9.21 0.70
C ASN A 24 11.49 7.98 -0.01
N GLN A 25 11.30 6.77 0.54
CA GLN A 25 11.90 5.54 0.03
C GLN A 25 10.90 4.66 -0.73
N PHE A 26 9.60 4.94 -0.61
CA PHE A 26 8.56 4.18 -1.30
C PHE A 26 7.94 4.97 -2.44
N THR A 27 7.87 4.34 -3.61
CA THR A 27 6.91 4.72 -4.63
C THR A 27 5.59 4.04 -4.33
N VAL A 28 4.51 4.83 -4.26
CA VAL A 28 3.14 4.34 -4.05
C VAL A 28 2.35 4.58 -5.32
N PHE A 29 1.61 3.57 -5.76
CA PHE A 29 0.72 3.67 -6.90
C PHE A 29 -0.51 2.79 -6.71
N THR A 30 -1.57 3.08 -7.47
CA THR A 30 -2.85 2.40 -7.38
C THR A 30 -3.28 1.97 -8.78
N ILE A 31 -3.85 0.77 -8.87
CA ILE A 31 -4.47 0.25 -10.08
C ILE A 31 -5.98 0.16 -9.81
N PHE A 32 -6.77 0.77 -10.69
CA PHE A 32 -8.21 0.58 -10.72
C PHE A 32 -8.56 -0.37 -11.86
N ASP A 33 -9.06 -1.57 -11.51
CA ASP A 33 -9.58 -2.55 -12.46
C ASP A 33 -11.04 -2.25 -12.74
N THR A 34 -11.34 -1.75 -13.94
CA THR A 34 -12.69 -1.38 -14.36
C THR A 34 -13.58 -2.59 -14.66
N GLY A 35 -13.02 -3.78 -14.85
CA GLY A 35 -13.79 -5.00 -15.08
C GLY A 35 -14.41 -5.56 -13.80
N THR A 36 -13.70 -5.41 -12.68
CA THR A 36 -14.13 -5.90 -11.36
C THR A 36 -14.60 -4.80 -10.41
N GLY A 37 -14.30 -3.53 -10.73
CA GLY A 37 -14.55 -2.41 -9.81
C GLY A 37 -13.55 -2.39 -8.64
N THR A 38 -12.42 -3.07 -8.75
CA THR A 38 -11.44 -3.21 -7.66
C THR A 38 -10.35 -2.13 -7.74
N VAL A 39 -10.08 -1.49 -6.60
CA VAL A 39 -8.97 -0.57 -6.39
C VAL A 39 -7.90 -1.29 -5.57
N SER A 40 -6.74 -1.56 -6.16
CA SER A 40 -5.59 -2.18 -5.48
C SER A 40 -4.45 -1.17 -5.36
N SER A 41 -3.92 -0.98 -4.15
CA SER A 41 -2.80 -0.07 -3.88
C SER A 41 -1.52 -0.84 -3.57
N TYR A 42 -0.40 -0.35 -4.13
CA TYR A 42 0.90 -0.99 -4.10
C TYR A 42 1.98 -0.03 -3.60
N ARG A 43 3.02 -0.59 -2.97
CA ARG A 43 4.26 0.10 -2.65
C ARG A 43 5.45 -0.63 -3.27
N PHE A 44 6.45 0.13 -3.69
CA PHE A 44 7.72 -0.36 -4.19
C PHE A 44 8.86 0.39 -3.48
N ASP A 45 9.84 -0.34 -2.96
CA ASP A 45 11.04 0.24 -2.36
C ASP A 45 11.99 0.74 -3.46
N THR A 46 12.03 2.06 -3.65
CA THR A 46 12.82 2.68 -4.72
C THR A 46 14.32 2.69 -4.45
N THR A 47 14.75 2.32 -3.24
CA THR A 47 16.18 2.27 -2.89
C THR A 47 16.85 0.99 -3.40
N SER A 48 16.06 -0.03 -3.71
CA SER A 48 16.52 -1.35 -4.12
C SER A 48 15.79 -1.77 -5.40
N PRO A 49 16.43 -1.66 -6.58
CA PRO A 49 15.80 -1.94 -7.87
C PRO A 49 15.20 -3.35 -8.02
N ASN A 50 15.69 -4.31 -7.24
CA ASN A 50 15.23 -5.70 -7.26
C ASN A 50 14.17 -6.01 -6.18
N SER A 51 13.69 -4.99 -5.44
CA SER A 51 12.65 -5.18 -4.45
C SER A 51 11.32 -5.61 -5.08
N PRO A 52 10.53 -6.43 -4.40
CA PRO A 52 9.20 -6.78 -4.89
C PRO A 52 8.27 -5.58 -4.82
N VAL A 53 7.30 -5.54 -5.73
CA VAL A 53 6.12 -4.69 -5.59
C VAL A 53 5.17 -5.37 -4.61
N ILE A 54 4.78 -4.66 -3.55
CA ILE A 54 3.92 -5.19 -2.49
C ILE A 54 2.54 -4.54 -2.58
N LYS A 55 1.50 -5.34 -2.80
CA LYS A 55 0.11 -4.90 -2.59
C LYS A 55 -0.12 -4.73 -1.10
N PHE A 56 -0.53 -3.54 -0.68
CA PHE A 56 -0.74 -3.24 0.74
C PHE A 56 -2.19 -2.99 1.10
N ASP A 57 -3.03 -2.62 0.12
CA ASP A 57 -4.46 -2.37 0.32
C ASP A 57 -5.29 -2.78 -0.91
N GLU A 58 -6.55 -3.13 -0.68
CA GLU A 58 -7.53 -3.41 -1.72
C GLU A 58 -8.96 -3.21 -1.22
N PHE A 59 -9.81 -2.64 -2.08
CA PHE A 59 -11.25 -2.55 -1.86
C PHE A 59 -12.00 -2.52 -3.19
N SER A 60 -13.29 -2.83 -3.16
CA SER A 60 -14.18 -2.71 -4.33
C SER A 60 -15.10 -1.50 -4.20
N LEU A 61 -15.43 -0.89 -5.34
CA LEU A 61 -16.39 0.22 -5.48
C LEU A 61 -17.81 -0.28 -5.77
#